data_AF-A0A936E3A7-F1
#
_entry.id   AF-A0A936E3A7-F1
#
_cell.length_a   1.000
_cell.length_b   1.000
_cell.length_c   1.000
_cell.angle_alpha   90.00
_cell.angle_beta   90.00
_cell.angle_gamma   90.00
#
_symmetry.space_group_name_H-M   'P 1'
#
loop_
_entity.id
_entity.type
_entity.pdbx_description
1 polymer ?
#
loop_
_entity_poly.entity_id
_entity_poly.type
_entity_poly.pdbx_seq_one_letter_code
_entity_poly.pdbx_strand_id
1 'polypeptide(L)'
;MDSLPLSEGLHTFNIRFKPTGELWSPVNTSFFVRGKTTTATEISKCLYWFDDDFNNNNTIFYSDSSNVFDIIYANTPGLDNGEHTLSMFFMDNAGMWSSIVKDTFIKDTTLPIQCPNNQEFVSGLGNPYNMAYQWQVDNGSGFINVSNSTNYSGTNSDTLVITNPPTNWYNNIYRCQVTLHNNTLMNGPSYPLKFIYIWTGLVDNNWENPSNWNCTGIPTQNSDVIINTGTANVNSNVDVGSITSGSNSVLNINDGFEVKIKRY
;
A
#
# COMPACT_ATOMS: atom_id res chain seq x y z
N MET A 1 11.37 -33.46 -21.60
CA MET A 1 10.32 -32.70 -22.28
C MET A 1 10.93 -32.24 -23.58
N ASP A 2 10.42 -32.73 -24.69
CA ASP A 2 10.95 -32.48 -26.03
C ASP A 2 10.60 -31.04 -26.41
N SER A 3 11.57 -30.12 -26.36
CA SER A 3 11.32 -28.69 -26.61
C SER A 3 11.60 -28.37 -28.08
N LEU A 4 10.70 -28.78 -28.96
CA LEU A 4 10.67 -28.18 -30.30
C LEU A 4 10.30 -26.70 -30.15
N PRO A 5 11.04 -25.77 -30.78
CA PRO A 5 10.77 -24.34 -30.67
C PRO A 5 9.40 -24.00 -31.27
N LEU A 6 8.68 -23.13 -30.57
CA LEU A 6 7.24 -22.97 -30.66
C LEU A 6 6.56 -22.58 -31.99
N SER A 7 7.10 -22.57 -33.21
CA SER A 7 6.45 -21.93 -34.40
C SER A 7 5.96 -20.47 -34.21
N GLU A 8 5.78 -19.73 -35.30
CA GLU A 8 5.30 -18.33 -35.25
C GLU A 8 3.77 -18.29 -35.11
N GLY A 9 3.24 -17.26 -34.44
CA GLY A 9 1.81 -17.02 -34.36
C GLY A 9 1.25 -16.96 -32.95
N LEU A 10 -0.08 -17.03 -32.85
CA LEU A 10 -0.83 -17.02 -31.59
C LEU A 10 -0.72 -18.38 -30.91
N HIS A 11 -0.31 -18.35 -29.65
CA HIS A 11 -0.15 -19.50 -28.78
C HIS A 11 -1.03 -19.36 -27.54
N THR A 12 -1.38 -20.50 -26.97
CA THR A 12 -2.19 -20.60 -25.76
C THR A 12 -1.41 -21.36 -24.69
N PHE A 13 -1.24 -20.74 -23.53
CA PHE A 13 -0.70 -21.38 -22.35
C PHE A 13 -1.84 -21.69 -21.37
N ASN A 14 -1.94 -22.94 -20.94
CA ASN A 14 -2.98 -23.42 -20.03
C ASN A 14 -2.35 -23.98 -18.77
N ILE A 15 -2.80 -23.55 -17.59
CA ILE A 15 -2.34 -24.06 -16.30
C ILE A 15 -3.53 -24.39 -15.38
N ARG A 16 -3.39 -25.44 -14.58
CA ARG A 16 -4.33 -25.82 -13.51
C ARG A 16 -3.55 -26.51 -12.38
N PHE A 17 -4.06 -26.45 -11.17
CA PHE A 17 -3.42 -27.00 -9.97
C PHE A 17 -4.24 -28.15 -9.39
N LYS A 18 -3.60 -29.23 -8.93
CA LYS A 18 -4.24 -30.33 -8.20
C LYS A 18 -3.76 -30.32 -6.74
N PRO A 19 -4.52 -29.77 -5.78
CA PRO A 19 -4.25 -29.98 -4.37
C PRO A 19 -4.35 -31.48 -4.00
N THR A 20 -3.83 -31.84 -2.81
CA THR A 20 -3.71 -33.21 -2.28
C THR A 20 -5.03 -34.01 -2.18
N GLY A 21 -6.18 -33.39 -2.46
CA GLY A 21 -7.53 -33.98 -2.39
C GLY A 21 -8.16 -34.36 -3.72
N GLU A 22 -7.37 -34.80 -4.71
CA GLU A 22 -7.84 -35.39 -6.00
C GLU A 22 -8.59 -34.47 -6.98
N LEU A 23 -9.09 -33.31 -6.56
CA LEU A 23 -9.79 -32.35 -7.41
C LEU A 23 -8.84 -31.32 -7.99
N TRP A 24 -8.95 -31.11 -9.30
CA TRP A 24 -8.20 -30.08 -10.00
C TRP A 24 -8.92 -28.72 -9.97
N SER A 25 -8.16 -27.63 -9.98
CA SER A 25 -8.68 -26.29 -10.22
C SER A 25 -9.26 -26.16 -11.65
N PRO A 26 -10.09 -25.13 -11.90
CA PRO A 26 -10.34 -24.63 -13.25
C PRO A 26 -9.03 -24.34 -13.99
N VAL A 27 -9.07 -24.44 -15.31
CA VAL A 27 -7.93 -24.08 -16.18
C VAL A 27 -7.87 -22.57 -16.28
N ASN A 28 -6.70 -22.01 -15.95
CA ASN A 28 -6.33 -20.64 -16.27
C ASN A 28 -5.63 -20.64 -17.63
N THR A 29 -6.07 -19.75 -18.53
CA THR A 29 -5.63 -19.71 -19.92
C THR A 29 -5.09 -18.32 -20.25
N SER A 30 -3.86 -18.27 -20.74
CA SER A 30 -3.22 -17.05 -21.26
C SER A 30 -2.90 -17.21 -22.73
N PHE A 31 -3.02 -16.12 -23.49
CA PHE A 31 -2.65 -16.07 -24.90
C PHE A 31 -1.36 -15.27 -25.07
N PHE A 32 -0.48 -15.70 -25.96
CA PHE A 32 0.72 -14.93 -26.33
C PHE A 32 1.03 -15.10 -27.82
N VAL A 33 1.60 -14.08 -28.45
CA VAL A 33 2.00 -14.14 -29.86
C VAL A 33 3.52 -14.26 -29.95
N ARG A 34 4.01 -15.27 -30.68
CA ARG A 34 5.42 -15.41 -31.02
C ARG A 34 5.68 -14.80 -32.39
N GLY A 35 6.37 -13.66 -32.42
CA GLY A 35 6.83 -13.00 -33.63
C GLY A 35 8.08 -13.66 -34.24
N LYS A 36 8.35 -13.36 -35.51
CA LYS A 36 9.57 -13.76 -36.22
C LYS A 36 10.71 -12.82 -35.88
N THR A 37 11.74 -13.30 -35.19
CA THR A 37 13.00 -12.57 -35.02
C THR A 37 14.16 -13.46 -35.44
N THR A 38 14.85 -13.08 -36.52
CA THR A 38 16.07 -13.78 -37.00
C THR A 38 17.32 -13.43 -36.18
N THR A 39 17.20 -12.42 -35.32
CA THR A 39 18.18 -11.96 -34.34
C THR A 39 17.42 -11.69 -33.04
N ALA A 40 17.93 -12.16 -31.90
CA ALA A 40 17.35 -11.79 -30.61
C ALA A 40 17.34 -10.26 -30.48
N THR A 41 16.15 -9.68 -30.33
CA THR A 41 15.98 -8.25 -30.03
C THR A 41 15.74 -8.10 -28.54
N GLU A 42 16.27 -7.04 -27.96
CA GLU A 42 16.09 -6.70 -26.55
C GLU A 42 15.06 -5.58 -26.43
N ILE A 43 14.32 -5.56 -25.33
CA ILE A 43 13.36 -4.48 -25.06
C ILE A 43 14.17 -3.19 -24.83
N SER A 44 13.86 -2.15 -25.60
CA SER A 44 14.56 -0.85 -25.57
C SER A 44 13.75 0.23 -24.85
N LYS A 45 12.41 0.15 -24.89
CA LYS A 45 11.52 1.19 -24.35
C LYS A 45 10.20 0.60 -23.84
N CYS A 46 9.66 1.17 -22.76
CA CYS A 46 8.31 0.90 -22.27
C CYS A 46 7.53 2.21 -22.18
N LEU A 47 6.30 2.21 -22.70
CA LEU A 47 5.28 3.22 -22.40
C LEU A 47 4.29 2.62 -21.41
N TYR A 48 3.91 3.36 -20.38
CA TYR A 48 2.88 2.91 -19.46
C TYR A 48 1.93 4.05 -19.07
N TRP A 49 0.70 3.69 -18.71
CA TRP A 49 -0.33 4.61 -18.24
C TRP A 49 -1.29 3.90 -17.28
N PHE A 50 -1.97 4.69 -16.46
CA PHE A 50 -2.97 4.20 -15.50
C PHE A 50 -4.39 4.48 -16.01
N ASP A 51 -5.34 3.61 -15.64
CA ASP A 51 -6.78 3.81 -15.80
C ASP A 51 -7.24 4.21 -17.20
N ASP A 52 -6.63 3.59 -18.22
CA ASP A 52 -6.87 3.84 -19.64
C ASP A 52 -6.59 5.28 -20.11
N ASP A 53 -5.90 6.09 -19.30
CA ASP A 53 -5.51 7.47 -19.62
C ASP A 53 -4.20 7.54 -20.42
N PHE A 54 -4.25 7.12 -21.68
CA PHE A 54 -3.08 7.16 -22.56
C PHE A 54 -2.52 8.57 -22.80
N ASN A 55 -3.31 9.63 -22.65
CA ASN A 55 -2.84 11.00 -22.85
C ASN A 55 -1.80 11.41 -21.78
N ASN A 56 -1.88 10.81 -20.59
CA ASN A 56 -0.94 10.98 -19.49
C ASN A 56 0.01 9.77 -19.36
N ASN A 57 0.50 9.26 -20.48
CA ASN A 57 1.48 8.17 -20.47
C ASN A 57 2.88 8.64 -20.03
N ASN A 58 3.63 7.68 -19.50
CA ASN A 58 5.02 7.82 -19.08
C ASN A 58 5.93 6.94 -19.93
N THR A 59 7.19 7.35 -20.08
CA THR A 59 8.19 6.63 -20.86
C THR A 59 9.35 6.15 -19.99
N ILE A 60 9.69 4.87 -20.13
CA ILE A 60 10.89 4.25 -19.57
C ILE A 60 11.81 3.83 -20.72
N PHE A 61 13.07 4.23 -20.65
CA PHE A 61 14.12 3.75 -21.56
C PHE A 61 14.94 2.67 -20.85
N TYR A 62 15.18 1.54 -21.52
CA TYR A 62 15.95 0.44 -20.94
C TYR A 62 17.44 0.63 -21.17
N SER A 63 18.22 0.46 -20.11
CA SER A 63 19.68 0.30 -20.15
C SER A 63 20.05 -0.90 -19.28
N ASP A 64 20.04 -2.11 -19.86
CA ASP A 64 20.57 -3.41 -19.39
C ASP A 64 20.40 -3.82 -17.90
N SER A 65 19.57 -3.15 -17.10
CA SER A 65 19.47 -3.42 -15.65
C SER A 65 18.23 -2.87 -14.93
N SER A 66 17.25 -2.29 -15.64
CA SER A 66 16.08 -1.64 -15.01
C SER A 66 14.90 -2.61 -14.83
N ASN A 67 14.41 -2.77 -13.60
CA ASN A 67 13.13 -3.44 -13.34
C ASN A 67 11.97 -2.46 -13.59
N VAL A 68 11.14 -2.79 -14.57
CA VAL A 68 10.02 -1.97 -15.04
C VAL A 68 8.99 -1.74 -13.96
N PHE A 69 8.69 -2.79 -13.18
CA PHE A 69 7.65 -2.72 -12.17
C PHE A 69 8.02 -1.71 -11.07
N ASP A 70 9.29 -1.65 -10.68
CA ASP A 70 9.77 -0.74 -9.64
C ASP A 70 9.61 0.74 -10.02
N ILE A 71 9.88 1.07 -11.29
CA ILE A 71 9.73 2.44 -11.82
C ILE A 71 8.24 2.82 -11.89
N ILE A 72 7.39 1.86 -12.29
CA ILE A 72 5.96 2.09 -12.40
C ILE A 72 5.33 2.30 -11.00
N TYR A 73 5.70 1.48 -10.02
CA TYR A 73 5.20 1.61 -8.65
C TYR A 73 5.53 2.97 -8.02
N ALA A 74 6.75 3.48 -8.22
CA ALA A 74 7.17 4.79 -7.70
C ALA A 74 6.36 5.98 -8.28
N ASN A 75 5.67 5.79 -9.41
CA ASN A 75 4.85 6.81 -10.07
C ASN A 75 3.35 6.69 -9.77
N THR A 76 2.96 5.82 -8.84
CA THR A 76 1.59 5.77 -8.31
C THR A 76 1.17 6.87 -7.30
N PRO A 77 2.02 7.78 -6.75
CA PRO A 77 1.60 8.76 -5.73
C PRO A 77 0.41 9.66 -6.10
N GLY A 78 0.17 9.90 -7.39
CA GLY A 78 -0.94 10.74 -7.88
C GLY A 78 -2.29 10.04 -8.07
N LEU A 79 -2.39 8.74 -7.87
CA LEU A 79 -3.65 7.99 -7.98
C LEU A 79 -4.47 8.07 -6.67
N ASP A 80 -5.79 8.01 -6.75
CA ASP A 80 -6.63 7.90 -5.55
C ASP A 80 -6.55 6.49 -4.93
N ASN A 81 -7.22 6.25 -3.81
CA ASN A 81 -7.38 4.89 -3.32
C ASN A 81 -8.48 4.18 -4.10
N GLY A 82 -8.28 2.91 -4.43
CA GLY A 82 -9.23 2.10 -5.17
C GLY A 82 -8.56 1.13 -6.13
N GLU A 83 -9.38 0.51 -6.96
CA GLU A 83 -8.92 -0.34 -8.06
C GLU A 83 -8.41 0.51 -9.21
N HIS A 84 -7.23 0.15 -9.73
CA HIS A 84 -6.56 0.81 -10.84
C HIS A 84 -6.10 -0.21 -11.87
N THR A 85 -6.01 0.24 -13.12
CA THR A 85 -5.46 -0.56 -14.23
C THR A 85 -4.12 -0.01 -14.68
N LEU A 86 -3.08 -0.83 -14.71
CA LEU A 86 -1.81 -0.53 -15.34
C LEU A 86 -1.79 -1.07 -16.77
N SER A 87 -1.57 -0.21 -17.75
CA SER A 87 -1.31 -0.60 -19.14
C SER A 87 0.15 -0.37 -19.50
N MET A 88 0.77 -1.34 -20.19
CA MET A 88 2.17 -1.31 -20.61
C MET A 88 2.31 -1.67 -22.08
N PHE A 89 3.21 -0.98 -22.78
CA PHE A 89 3.48 -1.15 -24.20
C PHE A 89 4.99 -1.12 -24.42
N PHE A 90 5.56 -2.20 -24.97
CA PHE A 90 7.01 -2.40 -25.05
C PHE A 90 7.51 -2.27 -26.49
N MET A 91 8.61 -1.57 -26.69
CA MET A 91 9.31 -1.49 -27.98
C MET A 91 10.65 -2.21 -27.85
N ASP A 92 11.02 -2.99 -28.85
CA ASP A 92 12.34 -3.59 -28.95
C ASP A 92 13.40 -2.65 -29.57
N ASN A 93 14.65 -3.07 -29.61
CA ASN A 93 15.74 -2.31 -30.22
C ASN A 93 15.66 -2.24 -31.77
N ALA A 94 14.73 -2.97 -32.39
CA ALA A 94 14.40 -2.87 -33.81
C ALA A 94 13.24 -1.89 -34.09
N GLY A 95 12.68 -1.25 -33.05
CA GLY A 95 11.58 -0.29 -33.15
C GLY A 95 10.20 -0.94 -33.26
N MET A 96 10.09 -2.25 -33.04
CA MET A 96 8.83 -3.00 -33.10
C MET A 96 8.14 -2.97 -31.75
N TRP A 97 6.84 -2.67 -31.76
CA TRP A 97 6.02 -2.67 -30.56
C TRP A 97 5.38 -4.04 -30.28
N SER A 98 5.26 -4.39 -29.00
CA SER A 98 4.49 -5.53 -28.50
C SER A 98 2.98 -5.30 -28.66
N SER A 99 2.15 -6.23 -28.20
CA SER A 99 0.78 -5.88 -27.83
C SER A 99 0.75 -5.14 -26.49
N ILE A 100 -0.32 -4.41 -26.21
CA ILE A 100 -0.51 -3.79 -24.89
C ILE A 100 -0.76 -4.91 -23.88
N VAL A 101 0.00 -4.89 -22.79
CA VAL A 101 -0.18 -5.75 -21.62
C VAL A 101 -0.91 -4.93 -20.55
N LYS A 102 -1.94 -5.50 -19.94
CA LYS A 102 -2.67 -4.88 -18.84
C LYS A 102 -2.56 -5.72 -17.58
N ASP A 103 -2.52 -5.04 -16.44
CA ASP A 103 -2.65 -5.63 -15.12
C ASP A 103 -3.54 -4.74 -14.24
N THR A 104 -4.13 -5.29 -13.20
CA THR A 104 -5.00 -4.56 -12.27
C THR A 104 -4.43 -4.62 -10.87
N PHE A 105 -4.44 -3.50 -10.15
CA PHE A 105 -3.99 -3.44 -8.77
C PHE A 105 -4.94 -2.59 -7.94
N ILE A 106 -4.97 -2.83 -6.62
CA ILE A 106 -5.68 -1.96 -5.69
C ILE A 106 -4.65 -1.05 -5.03
N LYS A 107 -4.79 0.26 -5.22
CA LYS A 107 -4.09 1.24 -4.40
C LYS A 107 -4.91 1.42 -3.13
N ASP A 108 -4.39 0.91 -2.03
CA ASP A 108 -4.98 1.16 -0.73
C ASP A 108 -3.94 1.83 0.17
N THR A 109 -4.03 3.15 0.28
CA THR A 109 -3.31 3.92 1.30
C THR A 109 -4.17 4.14 2.54
N THR A 110 -5.42 3.68 2.55
CA THR A 110 -6.16 3.59 3.81
C THR A 110 -5.65 2.37 4.55
N LEU A 111 -5.30 2.54 5.82
CA LEU A 111 -4.99 1.40 6.69
C LEU A 111 -6.32 0.96 7.34
N PRO A 112 -6.92 -0.21 7.04
CA PRO A 112 -7.96 -0.78 7.89
C PRO A 112 -7.29 -1.85 8.76
N ILE A 113 -7.04 -1.76 10.06
CA ILE A 113 -7.40 -0.96 11.24
C ILE A 113 -6.11 -1.04 12.14
N GLN A 114 -5.93 -0.42 13.32
CA GLN A 114 -5.88 -1.16 14.61
C GLN A 114 -5.23 -0.29 15.71
N CYS A 115 -5.99 -0.03 16.77
CA CYS A 115 -5.51 0.55 18.02
C CYS A 115 -4.38 -0.29 18.63
N PRO A 116 -3.50 0.30 19.44
CA PRO A 116 -2.04 0.14 19.37
C PRO A 116 -1.59 -1.31 19.11
N ASN A 117 -1.64 -1.71 17.85
CA ASN A 117 -1.16 -2.99 17.35
C ASN A 117 0.03 -2.73 16.42
N ASN A 118 0.65 -3.82 15.96
CA ASN A 118 1.79 -3.71 15.07
C ASN A 118 1.42 -2.92 13.80
N GLN A 119 2.27 -1.97 13.43
CA GLN A 119 2.16 -1.21 12.21
C GLN A 119 3.25 -1.62 11.25
N GLU A 120 2.96 -1.61 9.96
CA GLU A 120 3.91 -1.93 8.91
C GLU A 120 3.95 -0.79 7.91
N PHE A 121 5.14 -0.25 7.67
CA PHE A 121 5.38 0.76 6.65
C PHE A 121 6.36 0.21 5.64
N VAL A 122 6.01 0.34 4.36
CA VAL A 122 6.86 -0.04 3.24
C VAL A 122 7.59 1.18 2.70
N SER A 123 8.80 1.00 2.20
CA SER A 123 9.64 2.11 1.73
C SER A 123 8.99 2.90 0.59
N GLY A 124 7.98 2.31 -0.08
CA GLY A 124 7.23 2.92 -1.19
C GLY A 124 8.07 3.17 -2.44
N LEU A 125 9.34 2.77 -2.40
CA LEU A 125 10.30 2.81 -3.47
C LEU A 125 10.50 1.34 -3.88
N GLY A 126 10.30 1.02 -5.16
CA GLY A 126 10.52 -0.34 -5.67
C GLY A 126 11.93 -0.84 -5.33
N ASN A 127 12.21 -2.12 -5.55
CA ASN A 127 13.47 -2.78 -5.16
C ASN A 127 14.46 -2.90 -6.33
N PRO A 128 15.14 -1.82 -6.79
CA PRO A 128 16.34 -1.95 -7.58
C PRO A 128 17.42 -2.55 -6.68
N TYR A 129 17.86 -3.75 -7.02
CA TYR A 129 18.96 -4.46 -6.39
C TYR A 129 20.11 -3.52 -5.96
N ASN A 130 20.62 -3.72 -4.75
CA ASN A 130 21.69 -2.93 -4.11
C ASN A 130 21.30 -1.54 -3.58
N MET A 131 20.10 -1.40 -3.01
CA MET A 131 19.75 -0.26 -2.16
C MET A 131 20.18 -0.47 -0.70
N ALA A 132 20.52 0.63 -0.03
CA ALA A 132 20.59 0.67 1.43
C ALA A 132 19.41 1.47 1.99
N TYR A 133 18.70 0.89 2.93
CA TYR A 133 17.53 1.52 3.57
C TYR A 133 17.91 2.10 4.94
N GLN A 134 17.30 3.22 5.28
CA GLN A 134 17.37 3.83 6.60
C GLN A 134 16.03 4.46 6.93
N TRP A 135 15.26 3.80 7.80
CA TRP A 135 14.03 4.38 8.31
C TRP A 135 14.31 5.56 9.23
N GLN A 136 13.48 6.59 9.11
CA GLN A 136 13.54 7.83 9.88
C GLN A 136 12.18 8.13 10.51
N VAL A 137 12.20 8.75 11.68
CA VAL A 137 11.00 9.24 12.38
C VAL A 137 11.15 10.74 12.65
N ASP A 138 10.06 11.48 12.48
CA ASP A 138 9.90 12.86 12.89
C ASP A 138 8.82 12.93 13.97
N ASN A 139 9.19 13.44 15.15
CA ASN A 139 8.30 13.64 16.30
C ASN A 139 7.96 15.13 16.52
N GLY A 140 8.12 15.97 15.50
CA GLY A 140 7.95 17.42 15.53
C GLY A 140 9.25 18.22 15.55
N SER A 141 10.41 17.55 15.49
CA SER A 141 11.75 18.18 15.49
C SER A 141 12.54 17.93 14.21
N GLY A 142 11.95 17.28 13.21
CA GLY A 142 12.60 16.82 12.00
C GLY A 142 12.93 15.32 12.05
N PHE A 143 13.24 14.77 10.87
CA PHE A 143 13.53 13.35 10.69
C PHE A 143 14.88 12.94 11.29
N ILE A 144 14.85 11.93 12.15
CA ILE A 144 16.03 11.27 12.72
C ILE A 144 16.03 9.77 12.41
N ASN A 145 17.21 9.16 12.28
CA ASN A 145 17.34 7.74 11.99
C ASN A 145 16.80 6.88 13.13
N VAL A 146 16.05 5.84 12.76
CA VAL A 146 15.54 4.81 13.67
C VAL A 146 16.46 3.60 13.63
N SER A 147 16.67 2.97 14.79
CA SER A 147 17.40 1.72 14.93
C SER A 147 16.49 0.62 15.47
N ASN A 148 16.74 -0.62 15.07
CA ASN A 148 16.02 -1.79 15.61
C ASN A 148 16.05 -1.77 17.14
N SER A 149 14.90 -2.03 17.76
CA SER A 149 14.68 -1.99 19.20
C SER A 149 13.54 -2.95 19.57
N THR A 150 13.00 -2.84 20.79
CA THR A 150 11.79 -3.57 21.19
C THR A 150 10.56 -3.18 20.36
N ASN A 151 10.49 -1.94 19.91
CA ASN A 151 9.34 -1.40 19.17
C ASN A 151 9.59 -1.28 17.67
N TYR A 152 10.83 -1.39 17.20
CA TYR A 152 11.19 -1.26 15.79
C TYR A 152 11.94 -2.47 15.29
N SER A 153 11.54 -3.01 14.14
CA SER A 153 12.27 -4.03 13.40
C SER A 153 12.25 -3.74 11.90
N GLY A 154 13.32 -4.07 11.19
CA GLY A 154 13.44 -3.78 9.75
C GLY A 154 13.91 -2.36 9.43
N THR A 155 14.57 -1.66 10.36
CA THR A 155 14.99 -0.25 10.16
C THR A 155 15.96 -0.04 9.00
N ASN A 156 16.59 -1.10 8.50
CA ASN A 156 17.47 -1.10 7.33
C ASN A 156 16.96 -2.04 6.21
N SER A 157 15.66 -2.27 6.16
CA SER A 157 14.97 -3.05 5.15
C SER A 157 13.96 -2.20 4.38
N ASP A 158 13.42 -2.74 3.31
CA ASP A 158 12.32 -2.14 2.54
C ASP A 158 11.03 -1.97 3.36
N THR A 159 10.95 -2.63 4.52
CA THR A 159 9.77 -2.66 5.39
C THR A 159 10.18 -2.39 6.84
N LEU A 160 9.53 -1.41 7.48
CA LEU A 160 9.59 -1.15 8.91
C LEU A 160 8.36 -1.74 9.59
N VAL A 161 8.59 -2.53 10.62
CA VAL A 161 7.54 -2.99 11.53
C VAL A 161 7.69 -2.28 12.86
N ILE A 162 6.60 -1.63 13.31
CA ILE A 162 6.50 -0.99 14.62
C ILE A 162 5.63 -1.85 15.52
N THR A 163 6.22 -2.50 16.53
CA THR A 163 5.51 -3.39 17.45
C THR A 163 5.10 -2.65 18.73
N ASN A 164 3.85 -2.83 19.16
CA ASN A 164 3.28 -2.21 20.37
C ASN A 164 3.68 -0.74 20.59
N PRO A 165 3.47 0.14 19.59
CA PRO A 165 3.86 1.55 19.70
C PRO A 165 3.17 2.25 20.88
N PRO A 166 3.91 3.01 21.71
CA PRO A 166 3.32 3.89 22.72
C PRO A 166 2.32 4.88 22.12
N THR A 167 1.18 5.10 22.80
CA THR A 167 0.10 5.96 22.28
C THR A 167 0.51 7.42 22.14
N ASN A 168 1.52 7.89 22.85
CA ASN A 168 2.07 9.24 22.70
C ASN A 168 2.93 9.42 21.43
N TRP A 169 3.15 8.37 20.64
CA TRP A 169 3.75 8.48 19.31
C TRP A 169 2.72 8.80 18.23
N TYR A 170 1.46 8.98 18.61
CA TYR A 170 0.41 9.46 17.70
C TYR A 170 0.88 10.71 16.94
N ASN A 171 0.71 10.70 15.62
CA ASN A 171 1.19 11.70 14.66
C ASN A 171 2.70 11.79 14.44
N ASN A 172 3.53 10.92 15.04
CA ASN A 172 4.92 10.79 14.56
C ASN A 172 4.90 10.39 13.08
N ILE A 173 5.78 10.99 12.29
CA ILE A 173 5.85 10.76 10.84
C ILE A 173 7.05 9.87 10.54
N TYR A 174 6.83 8.78 9.81
CA TYR A 174 7.87 7.83 9.41
C TYR A 174 8.12 7.94 7.92
N ARG A 175 9.38 7.84 7.51
CA ARG A 175 9.75 7.69 6.09
C ARG A 175 10.97 6.80 5.95
N CYS A 176 11.13 6.19 4.79
CA CYS A 176 12.37 5.50 4.46
C CYS A 176 13.28 6.44 3.65
N GLN A 177 14.50 6.65 4.11
CA GLN A 177 15.56 7.23 3.29
C GLN A 177 16.32 6.09 2.62
N VAL A 178 16.47 6.15 1.30
CA VAL A 178 17.08 5.09 0.51
C VAL A 178 18.28 5.62 -0.24
N THR A 179 19.41 4.92 -0.11
CA THR A 179 20.62 5.15 -0.89
C THR A 179 20.62 4.22 -2.08
N LEU A 180 20.57 4.80 -3.28
CA LEU A 180 20.67 4.08 -4.55
C LEU A 180 22.09 3.59 -4.80
N HIS A 181 22.24 2.65 -5.75
CA HIS A 181 23.53 2.12 -6.19
C HIS A 181 24.51 3.21 -6.70
N ASN A 182 23.99 4.36 -7.16
CA ASN A 182 24.78 5.52 -7.60
C ASN A 182 25.06 6.52 -6.46
N ASN A 183 24.84 6.14 -5.20
CA ASN A 183 24.94 6.96 -3.99
C ASN A 183 23.98 8.15 -3.91
N THR A 184 22.95 8.20 -4.76
CA THR A 184 21.88 9.20 -4.64
C THR A 184 20.95 8.84 -3.49
N LEU A 185 20.58 9.84 -2.69
CA LEU A 185 19.60 9.70 -1.62
C LEU A 185 18.22 10.07 -2.13
N MET A 186 17.25 9.20 -1.87
CA MET A 186 15.83 9.46 -2.11
C MET A 186 15.05 9.26 -0.83
N ASN A 187 14.02 10.08 -0.62
CA ASN A 187 13.07 9.89 0.47
C ASN A 187 11.82 9.23 -0.09
N GLY A 188 11.41 8.12 0.53
CA GLY A 188 10.12 7.51 0.29
C GLY A 188 8.96 8.37 0.83
N PRO A 189 7.71 7.93 0.64
CA PRO A 189 6.54 8.57 1.22
C PRO A 189 6.62 8.66 2.74
N SER A 190 5.88 9.63 3.28
CA SER A 190 5.73 9.87 4.71
C SER A 190 4.45 9.20 5.23
N TYR A 191 4.58 8.43 6.31
CA TYR A 191 3.50 7.71 6.96
C TYR A 191 3.28 8.27 8.38
N PRO A 192 2.15 8.96 8.65
CA PRO A 192 1.81 9.31 10.01
C PRO A 192 1.39 8.07 10.80
N LEU A 193 1.93 7.89 12.00
CA LEU A 193 1.46 6.85 12.91
C LEU A 193 0.12 7.26 13.51
N LYS A 194 -0.91 6.49 13.18
CA LYS A 194 -2.29 6.70 13.62
C LYS A 194 -2.76 5.53 14.48
N PHE A 195 -3.60 5.84 15.47
CA PHE A 195 -4.31 4.85 16.27
C PHE A 195 -5.80 5.01 16.00
N ILE A 196 -6.41 4.05 15.33
CA ILE A 196 -7.78 4.19 14.82
C ILE A 196 -8.72 3.27 15.58
N TYR A 197 -9.66 3.88 16.30
CA TYR A 197 -10.79 3.19 16.91
C TYR A 197 -12.01 3.31 16.00
N ILE A 198 -12.60 2.16 15.67
CA ILE A 198 -13.82 2.09 14.88
C ILE A 198 -14.96 1.64 15.76
N TRP A 199 -16.01 2.45 15.74
CA TRP A 199 -17.27 2.14 16.39
C TRP A 199 -17.91 0.94 15.71
N THR A 200 -18.16 -0.10 16.50
CA THR A 200 -18.87 -1.31 16.07
C THR A 200 -20.30 -1.32 16.61
N GLY A 201 -20.53 -0.74 17.80
CA GLY A 201 -21.86 -0.68 18.43
C GLY A 201 -22.52 -2.06 18.63
N LEU A 202 -21.72 -3.14 18.70
CA LEU A 202 -22.22 -4.52 18.66
C LEU A 202 -22.91 -4.95 19.96
N VAL A 203 -22.61 -4.30 21.09
CA VAL A 203 -23.18 -4.65 22.40
C VAL A 203 -24.30 -3.69 22.76
N ASP A 204 -24.02 -2.40 22.71
CA ASP A 204 -24.99 -1.34 22.98
C ASP A 204 -24.54 -0.02 22.31
N ASN A 205 -25.23 1.08 22.62
CA ASN A 205 -24.91 2.39 22.06
C ASN A 205 -23.96 3.22 22.95
N ASN A 206 -23.45 2.70 24.07
CA ASN A 206 -22.65 3.48 25.02
C ASN A 206 -21.20 3.58 24.58
N TRP A 207 -20.71 4.80 24.39
CA TRP A 207 -19.32 5.10 24.00
C TRP A 207 -18.31 4.44 24.94
N GLU A 208 -18.62 4.44 26.23
CA GLU A 208 -17.74 4.00 27.31
C GLU A 208 -17.61 2.48 27.40
N ASN A 209 -18.45 1.71 26.71
CA ASN A 209 -18.35 0.26 26.70
C ASN A 209 -17.24 -0.15 25.71
N PRO A 210 -16.09 -0.70 26.18
CA PRO A 210 -14.98 -1.06 25.31
C PRO A 210 -15.34 -2.09 24.24
N SER A 211 -16.39 -2.90 24.47
CA SER A 211 -16.83 -3.94 23.54
C SER A 211 -17.58 -3.38 22.32
N ASN A 212 -17.91 -2.08 22.32
CA ASN A 212 -18.45 -1.38 21.14
C ASN A 212 -17.36 -0.83 20.22
N TRP A 213 -16.09 -1.12 20.51
CA TRP A 213 -14.96 -0.73 19.69
C TRP A 213 -14.28 -1.96 19.09
N ASN A 214 -13.67 -1.75 17.93
CA ASN A 214 -12.84 -2.74 17.23
C ASN A 214 -11.59 -3.21 17.98
N CYS A 215 -11.25 -2.56 19.11
CA CYS A 215 -10.04 -2.81 19.88
C CYS A 215 -10.36 -2.86 21.38
N THR A 216 -9.44 -3.45 22.17
CA THR A 216 -9.52 -3.36 23.62
C THR A 216 -9.33 -1.92 24.09
N GLY A 217 -10.26 -1.41 24.88
CA GLY A 217 -10.21 -0.05 25.44
C GLY A 217 -11.21 0.90 24.77
N ILE A 218 -11.06 2.19 25.04
CA ILE A 218 -11.87 3.27 24.45
C ILE A 218 -10.95 4.30 23.79
N PRO A 219 -11.45 5.09 22.82
CA PRO A 219 -10.67 6.13 22.17
C PRO A 219 -10.14 7.17 23.17
N THR A 220 -8.98 7.76 22.85
CA THR A 220 -8.31 8.78 23.67
C THR A 220 -7.86 9.97 22.82
N GLN A 221 -7.31 11.01 23.44
CA GLN A 221 -6.77 12.20 22.75
C GLN A 221 -5.72 11.88 21.67
N ASN A 222 -5.15 10.68 21.72
CA ASN A 222 -4.14 10.19 20.78
C ASN A 222 -4.74 9.11 19.86
N SER A 223 -6.00 9.26 19.47
CA SER A 223 -6.70 8.28 18.67
C SER A 223 -7.68 8.95 17.72
N ASP A 224 -7.74 8.43 16.50
CA ASP A 224 -8.73 8.78 15.50
C ASP A 224 -9.95 7.88 15.69
N VAL A 225 -11.13 8.48 15.70
CA VAL A 225 -12.40 7.76 15.82
C VAL A 225 -13.09 7.73 14.48
N ILE A 226 -13.59 6.56 14.11
CA ILE A 226 -14.42 6.38 12.93
C ILE A 226 -15.75 5.74 13.36
N ILE A 227 -16.85 6.43 13.06
CA ILE A 227 -18.21 5.93 13.25
C ILE A 227 -18.80 5.72 11.86
N ASN A 228 -18.61 4.54 11.28
CA ASN A 228 -19.08 4.25 9.93
C ASN A 228 -20.61 4.30 9.83
N THR A 229 -21.29 3.79 10.85
CA THR A 229 -22.76 3.76 10.96
C THR A 229 -23.19 3.56 12.42
N GLY A 230 -24.49 3.64 12.68
CA GLY A 230 -25.07 3.39 14.01
C GLY A 230 -24.97 4.59 14.94
N THR A 231 -25.38 4.39 16.19
CA THR A 231 -25.48 5.45 17.19
C THR A 231 -24.47 5.23 18.31
N ALA A 232 -23.61 6.21 18.56
CA ALA A 232 -22.73 6.26 19.72
C ALA A 232 -23.23 7.35 20.69
N ASN A 233 -23.51 6.97 21.93
CA ASN A 233 -23.96 7.85 23.00
C ASN A 233 -22.81 8.05 23.99
N VAL A 234 -22.35 9.29 24.12
CA VAL A 234 -21.30 9.70 25.04
C VAL A 234 -21.94 10.10 26.38
N ASN A 235 -21.51 9.42 27.44
CA ASN A 235 -21.98 9.59 28.82
C ASN A 235 -20.84 10.04 29.76
N SER A 236 -19.75 10.56 29.20
CA SER A 236 -18.56 10.99 29.92
C SER A 236 -17.83 12.10 29.15
N ASN A 237 -16.91 12.81 29.80
CA ASN A 237 -16.04 13.74 29.08
C ASN A 237 -14.98 12.95 28.32
N VAL A 238 -14.91 13.19 27.01
CA VAL A 238 -14.04 12.44 26.11
C VAL A 238 -13.13 13.38 25.34
N ASP A 239 -11.84 13.05 25.29
CA ASP A 239 -10.87 13.71 24.43
C ASP A 239 -10.46 12.73 23.32
N VAL A 240 -10.47 13.18 22.06
CA VAL A 240 -10.05 12.39 20.88
C VAL A 240 -9.19 13.19 19.92
N GLY A 241 -8.40 12.51 19.09
CA GLY A 241 -7.58 13.13 18.05
C GLY A 241 -8.40 13.59 16.83
N SER A 242 -9.34 12.76 16.39
CA SER A 242 -10.32 13.13 15.37
C SER A 242 -11.60 12.28 15.50
N ILE A 243 -12.67 12.73 14.86
CA ILE A 243 -13.90 11.94 14.66
C ILE A 243 -14.29 12.05 13.20
N THR A 244 -14.47 10.91 12.56
CA THR A 244 -15.00 10.78 11.21
C THR A 244 -16.34 10.04 11.27
N SER A 245 -17.38 10.64 10.70
CA SER A 245 -18.72 10.07 10.63
C SER A 245 -19.04 9.59 9.21
N GLY A 246 -19.51 8.35 9.10
CA GLY A 246 -20.03 7.77 7.87
C GLY A 246 -21.53 7.98 7.71
N SER A 247 -22.09 7.47 6.61
CA SER A 247 -23.52 7.59 6.34
C SER A 247 -24.37 6.89 7.40
N ASN A 248 -25.44 7.56 7.85
CA ASN A 248 -26.34 7.07 8.91
C ASN A 248 -25.64 6.81 10.26
N SER A 249 -24.51 7.47 10.53
CA SER A 249 -23.93 7.51 11.87
C SER A 249 -24.50 8.67 12.68
N VAL A 250 -24.65 8.46 13.98
CA VAL A 250 -25.11 9.46 14.94
C VAL A 250 -24.17 9.44 16.15
N LEU A 251 -23.65 10.61 16.52
CA LEU A 251 -22.92 10.81 17.77
C LEU A 251 -23.78 11.68 18.69
N ASN A 252 -24.33 11.09 19.74
CA ASN A 252 -25.07 11.81 20.77
C ASN A 252 -24.15 12.11 21.94
N ILE A 253 -24.19 13.35 22.42
CA ILE A 253 -23.48 13.78 23.64
C ILE A 253 -24.56 14.08 24.67
N ASN A 254 -24.61 13.28 25.73
CA ASN A 254 -25.64 13.45 26.76
C ASN A 254 -25.37 14.70 27.61
N ASP A 255 -26.45 15.26 28.17
CA ASP A 255 -26.41 16.50 28.94
C ASP A 255 -25.35 16.47 30.05
N GLY A 256 -24.54 17.52 30.10
CA GLY A 256 -23.48 17.67 31.10
C GLY A 256 -22.11 17.09 30.70
N PHE A 257 -22.00 16.50 29.51
CA PHE A 257 -20.74 15.97 28.98
C PHE A 257 -20.25 16.73 27.75
N GLU A 258 -18.95 16.59 27.47
CA GLU A 258 -18.30 17.18 26.29
C GLU A 258 -17.40 16.19 25.55
N VAL A 259 -17.26 16.40 24.25
CA VAL A 259 -16.27 15.74 23.42
C VAL A 259 -15.30 16.79 22.89
N LYS A 260 -14.04 16.71 23.28
CA LYS A 260 -12.97 17.59 22.77
C LYS A 260 -12.19 16.89 21.69
N ILE A 261 -12.03 17.57 20.57
CA ILE A 261 -11.18 17.12 19.48
C ILE A 261 -9.89 17.94 19.52
N LYS A 262 -8.78 17.28 19.84
CA LYS A 262 -7.48 17.94 19.93
C LYS A 262 -6.84 18.02 18.56
N ARG A 263 -6.75 19.24 18.01
CA ARG A 263 -5.97 19.53 16.80
C ARG A 263 -4.52 19.77 17.20
N TYR A 264 -3.62 18.98 16.61
CA TYR A 264 -2.16 19.14 16.71
C TYR A 264 -1.65 19.90 15.50
#